data_AF-A0A0A1U0E8-F1
#
_entry.id   AF-A0A0A1U0E8-F1
#
_cell.length_a   1.000
_cell.length_b   1.000
_cell.length_c   1.000
_cell.angle_alpha   90.00
_cell.angle_beta   90.00
_cell.angle_gamma   90.00
#
_symmetry.space_group_name_H-M   'P 1'
#
loop_
_entity.id
_entity.type
_entity.pdbx_description
1 polymer ?
#
loop_
_entity_poly.entity_id
_entity_poly.type
_entity_poly.pdbx_seq_one_letter_code
_entity_poly.pdbx_strand_id
1 'polypeptide(L)'
;MSRQSHSKNHSLDSCPVTPRSHKHSSDDISLQDSSIVKMCIDATDKVLSSEMPPSKLLKTFSKTKIKILDSNFSKAFLRIFVFSLPPDNRLILFKLTDLVQNGKIDKTTLGRLLFGKTFLEETCLTFVNTLLAKKEEVFLLNGDPAYTEDGKIISASPSALWDYQMANSAEEPLFFQYVANLFSDDDFVIEKARTEVVRLKAVSTQEYEKFEILIRFLRLKKIIISLLKKGIDGTKRNRILEFFNEKNFPKGLLREFDDSFALNQSQKVSEIVRKRNLKLRIISNENVPSSIERVYVKKLKKYILSSTLPKSQPIQKSKAETQNGFEFGAGSPLKSESFWLITKENVETVVEQLALADQQRLSEIPVFEFCSELIEESPSVCQYIEWLKCLEQKFMKLGNEKDVLNWLVKLAWSMSKIYEMNLSHLLFSILVRKSIEVQDFTSLLKKNRKIEYANLYTLFSIQKNCGIYRNHMKLVSENVSKILVFTIWLKDMIGIKQIPIWEENSHNVVCYNRVKLQTEKIHELVKCINTPFPYYRVDKFNMYFQ
;
A
#
# COMPACT_ATOMS: atom_id res chain seq x y z
N MET A 1 17.54 56.67 12.98
CA MET A 1 18.16 57.41 14.11
C MET A 1 17.11 58.39 14.63
N SER A 2 16.44 58.08 15.74
CA SER A 2 15.34 58.89 16.26
C SER A 2 15.03 58.52 17.71
N ARG A 3 14.61 59.49 18.53
CA ARG A 3 14.25 59.29 19.94
C ARG A 3 12.75 58.99 20.07
N GLN A 4 12.39 58.04 20.92
CA GLN A 4 11.17 58.09 21.74
C GLN A 4 11.32 57.22 22.99
N SER A 5 10.35 57.28 23.90
CA SER A 5 10.67 57.26 25.34
C SER A 5 9.45 56.98 26.22
N HIS A 6 9.70 56.36 27.39
CA HIS A 6 8.76 56.20 28.52
C HIS A 6 7.58 55.22 28.26
N SER A 7 6.82 54.69 29.24
CA SER A 7 7.00 54.29 30.67
C SER A 7 5.68 53.55 31.13
N LYS A 8 5.39 53.08 32.36
CA LYS A 8 6.04 53.09 33.71
C LYS A 8 5.32 52.04 34.61
N ASN A 9 6.04 51.32 35.48
CA ASN A 9 5.53 50.68 36.74
C ASN A 9 4.39 49.60 36.59
N HIS A 10 3.96 48.80 37.58
CA HIS A 10 4.48 48.28 38.88
C HIS A 10 3.67 47.01 39.26
N SER A 11 4.25 46.06 40.04
CA SER A 11 3.59 45.07 40.95
C SER A 11 2.51 44.10 40.39
N LEU A 12 2.19 42.93 40.97
CA LEU A 12 2.80 42.04 41.99
C LEU A 12 2.22 40.61 41.77
N ASP A 13 2.87 39.59 42.36
CA ASP A 13 2.40 38.23 42.72
C ASP A 13 1.35 37.46 41.88
N SER A 14 1.73 36.28 41.38
CA SER A 14 0.93 35.04 41.49
C SER A 14 1.73 33.78 41.09
N CYS A 15 1.24 32.61 41.52
CA CYS A 15 1.96 31.33 41.54
C CYS A 15 2.26 30.72 40.15
N PRO A 16 3.35 29.93 40.00
CA PRO A 16 3.65 29.19 38.77
C PRO A 16 2.75 27.96 38.61
N VAL A 17 1.72 28.05 37.79
CA VAL A 17 0.92 26.88 37.36
C VAL A 17 1.64 26.15 36.24
N THR A 18 1.91 24.85 36.41
CA THR A 18 2.63 24.03 35.42
C THR A 18 1.73 23.61 34.25
N PRO A 19 2.12 23.87 32.99
CA PRO A 19 1.42 23.33 31.83
C PRO A 19 1.67 21.81 31.72
N ARG A 20 0.62 20.99 31.88
CA ARG A 20 0.70 19.54 31.62
C ARG A 20 0.89 19.28 30.12
N SER A 21 2.11 18.94 29.71
CA SER A 21 2.37 18.43 28.37
C SER A 21 2.01 16.94 28.29
N HIS A 22 0.85 16.64 27.71
CA HIS A 22 0.49 15.26 27.34
C HIS A 22 1.34 14.79 26.14
N LYS A 23 2.59 14.41 26.41
CA LYS A 23 3.31 13.46 25.56
C LYS A 23 2.58 12.11 25.64
N HIS A 24 2.03 11.62 24.54
CA HIS A 24 1.71 10.21 24.45
C HIS A 24 3.02 9.43 24.28
N SER A 25 3.22 8.46 25.17
CA SER A 25 4.43 7.65 25.27
C SER A 25 4.48 6.55 24.19
N SER A 26 5.49 6.59 23.32
CA SER A 26 5.85 5.50 22.41
C SER A 26 7.18 4.81 22.76
N ASP A 27 7.99 5.41 23.64
CA ASP A 27 9.44 5.14 23.67
C ASP A 27 9.86 4.25 24.86
N ASP A 28 9.01 4.12 25.89
CA ASP A 28 9.28 3.45 27.17
C ASP A 28 9.41 1.90 27.11
N ILE A 29 9.36 1.31 25.91
CA ILE A 29 9.53 -0.15 25.72
C ILE A 29 11.01 -0.51 25.47
N SER A 30 11.82 0.42 24.97
CA SER A 30 13.14 0.10 24.37
C SER A 30 14.28 -0.21 25.34
N LEU A 31 14.26 0.35 26.57
CA LEU A 31 15.45 0.36 27.45
C LEU A 31 15.58 -0.86 28.38
N GLN A 32 14.49 -1.56 28.71
CA GLN A 32 14.58 -2.73 29.59
C GLN A 32 15.08 -3.99 28.86
N ASP A 33 14.63 -4.21 27.61
CA ASP A 33 15.06 -5.37 26.82
C ASP A 33 16.56 -5.36 26.49
N SER A 34 17.14 -4.19 26.18
CA SER A 34 18.59 -4.08 25.87
C SER A 34 19.49 -4.63 26.99
N SER A 35 19.15 -4.35 28.26
CA SER A 35 19.90 -4.86 29.42
C SER A 35 19.75 -6.38 29.56
N ILE A 36 18.53 -6.90 29.35
CA ILE A 36 18.21 -8.33 29.41
C ILE A 36 18.93 -9.12 28.30
N VAL A 37 18.87 -8.61 27.08
CA VAL A 37 19.54 -9.14 25.90
C VAL A 37 21.05 -9.17 26.11
N LYS A 38 21.65 -8.07 26.60
CA LYS A 38 23.08 -8.01 26.92
C LYS A 38 23.48 -9.04 27.98
N MET A 39 22.70 -9.23 29.05
CA MET A 39 22.95 -10.28 30.04
C MET A 39 22.97 -11.69 29.42
N CYS A 40 22.16 -11.94 28.37
CA CYS A 40 22.18 -13.21 27.64
C CYS A 40 23.38 -13.33 26.68
N ILE A 41 23.83 -12.25 26.06
CA ILE A 41 25.08 -12.22 25.28
C ILE A 41 26.29 -12.50 26.19
N ASP A 42 26.47 -11.70 27.25
CA ASP A 42 27.54 -11.82 28.24
C ASP A 42 27.60 -13.23 28.87
N ALA A 43 26.43 -13.84 29.12
CA ALA A 43 26.33 -15.20 29.62
C ALA A 43 26.73 -16.25 28.58
N THR A 44 26.42 -16.03 27.30
CA THR A 44 26.79 -16.96 26.22
C THR A 44 28.29 -16.92 25.96
N ASP A 45 28.88 -15.72 25.93
CA ASP A 45 30.34 -15.52 25.78
C ASP A 45 31.11 -16.19 26.91
N LYS A 46 30.62 -16.13 28.15
CA LYS A 46 31.26 -16.79 29.30
C LYS A 46 31.21 -18.32 29.26
N VAL A 47 30.30 -18.94 28.49
CA VAL A 47 30.38 -20.39 28.22
C VAL A 47 31.36 -20.69 27.09
N LEU A 48 31.46 -19.82 26.08
CA LEU A 48 32.45 -19.95 25.00
C LEU A 48 33.89 -19.84 25.56
N SER A 49 34.20 -18.81 26.35
CA SER A 49 35.48 -18.65 27.06
C SER A 49 35.71 -19.67 28.19
N SER A 50 34.68 -20.46 28.53
CA SER A 50 34.67 -21.46 29.61
C SER A 50 34.80 -20.89 31.05
N GLU A 51 34.65 -19.57 31.23
CA GLU A 51 34.47 -18.92 32.54
C GLU A 51 33.21 -19.39 33.29
N MET A 52 32.22 -19.93 32.58
CA MET A 52 30.92 -20.31 33.14
C MET A 52 30.46 -21.69 32.65
N PRO A 53 30.04 -22.61 33.55
CA PRO A 53 29.47 -23.89 33.16
C PRO A 53 28.10 -23.72 32.44
N PRO A 54 27.79 -24.51 31.41
CA PRO A 54 26.55 -24.39 30.64
C PRO A 54 25.25 -24.49 31.45
N SER A 55 25.28 -25.18 32.60
CA SER A 55 24.13 -25.28 33.51
C SER A 55 23.71 -23.94 34.12
N LYS A 56 24.59 -22.92 34.12
CA LYS A 56 24.22 -21.54 34.47
C LYS A 56 23.57 -20.78 33.30
N LEU A 57 23.89 -21.12 32.04
CA LEU A 57 23.30 -20.48 30.85
C LEU A 57 21.78 -20.69 30.81
N LEU A 58 21.31 -21.94 30.99
CA LEU A 58 19.89 -22.27 31.10
C LEU A 58 19.20 -21.50 32.24
N LYS A 59 19.89 -21.28 33.37
CA LYS A 59 19.37 -20.48 34.49
C LYS A 59 19.28 -19.00 34.16
N THR A 60 20.26 -18.43 33.46
CA THR A 60 20.21 -17.03 32.97
C THR A 60 19.03 -16.83 32.03
N PHE A 61 18.90 -17.65 30.99
CA PHE A 61 17.82 -17.56 30.00
C PHE A 61 16.42 -17.77 30.64
N SER A 62 16.32 -18.68 31.60
CA SER A 62 15.09 -18.92 32.36
C SER A 62 14.74 -17.75 33.29
N LYS A 63 15.75 -17.05 33.84
CA LYS A 63 15.57 -15.86 34.69
C LYS A 63 15.19 -14.62 33.86
N THR A 64 15.80 -14.44 32.68
CA THR A 64 15.50 -13.33 31.76
C THR A 64 14.17 -13.52 31.03
N LYS A 65 13.69 -14.77 30.89
CA LYS A 65 12.50 -15.15 30.09
C LYS A 65 12.62 -14.74 28.62
N ILE A 66 13.83 -14.54 28.11
CA ILE A 66 14.07 -14.17 26.71
C ILE A 66 13.54 -15.30 25.80
N LYS A 67 12.74 -14.91 24.80
CA LYS A 67 12.35 -15.80 23.69
C LYS A 67 13.14 -15.39 22.46
N ILE A 68 14.04 -16.25 21.98
CA ILE A 68 14.68 -16.05 20.67
C ILE A 68 13.68 -16.43 19.58
N LEU A 69 12.96 -17.53 19.77
CA LEU A 69 11.90 -18.01 18.90
C LEU A 69 10.58 -17.96 19.66
N ASP A 70 9.52 -17.48 19.01
CA ASP A 70 8.16 -17.76 19.47
C ASP A 70 7.68 -19.13 18.95
N SER A 71 6.59 -19.66 19.51
CA SER A 71 6.10 -21.01 19.17
C SER A 71 5.67 -21.20 17.71
N ASN A 72 5.58 -20.12 16.94
CA ASN A 72 4.90 -20.03 15.65
C ASN A 72 5.90 -19.97 14.48
N PHE A 73 7.05 -20.64 14.61
CA PHE A 73 8.11 -20.63 13.61
C PHE A 73 7.74 -21.48 12.37
N SER A 74 7.71 -20.84 11.20
CA SER A 74 7.54 -21.50 9.89
C SER A 74 8.85 -22.19 9.45
N LYS A 75 8.86 -23.53 9.34
CA LYS A 75 10.01 -24.31 8.81
C LYS A 75 10.49 -23.84 7.43
N ALA A 76 9.59 -23.31 6.60
CA ALA A 76 9.96 -22.75 5.32
C ALA A 76 10.71 -21.42 5.52
N PHE A 77 11.83 -21.26 4.82
CA PHE A 77 12.60 -20.01 4.69
C PHE A 77 13.45 -19.62 5.91
N LEU A 78 14.22 -20.59 6.42
CA LEU A 78 15.15 -20.48 7.56
C LEU A 78 16.00 -19.18 7.58
N ARG A 79 16.70 -18.86 6.48
CA ARG A 79 17.56 -17.66 6.37
C ARG A 79 16.75 -16.37 6.51
N ILE A 80 15.62 -16.28 5.81
CA ILE A 80 14.67 -15.15 5.90
C ILE A 80 14.16 -14.97 7.34
N PHE A 81 13.83 -16.06 8.03
CA PHE A 81 13.43 -15.98 9.43
C PHE A 81 14.55 -15.47 10.34
N VAL A 82 15.78 -16.00 10.23
CA VAL A 82 16.91 -15.58 11.06
C VAL A 82 17.27 -14.11 10.85
N PHE A 83 17.11 -13.58 9.64
CA PHE A 83 17.28 -12.16 9.36
C PHE A 83 16.09 -11.28 9.76
N SER A 84 14.89 -11.84 9.95
CA SER A 84 13.74 -11.13 10.53
C SER A 84 13.83 -10.94 12.06
N LEU A 85 14.75 -11.66 12.74
CA LEU A 85 15.03 -11.43 14.16
C LEU A 85 15.76 -10.08 14.38
N PRO A 86 15.60 -9.42 15.54
CA PRO A 86 16.46 -8.32 15.95
C PRO A 86 17.95 -8.69 15.89
N PRO A 87 18.87 -7.75 15.58
CA PRO A 87 20.30 -8.03 15.44
C PRO A 87 20.91 -8.78 16.63
N ASP A 88 20.57 -8.38 17.85
CA ASP A 88 21.07 -9.04 19.06
C ASP A 88 20.50 -10.46 19.24
N ASN A 89 19.23 -10.70 18.90
CA ASN A 89 18.64 -12.04 18.95
C ASN A 89 19.28 -12.96 17.88
N ARG A 90 19.63 -12.42 16.71
CA ARG A 90 20.42 -13.10 15.67
C ARG A 90 21.84 -13.40 16.15
N LEU A 91 22.49 -12.47 16.87
CA LEU A 91 23.81 -12.66 17.47
C LEU A 91 23.80 -13.73 18.59
N ILE A 92 22.80 -13.71 19.47
CA ILE A 92 22.62 -14.75 20.50
C ILE A 92 22.39 -16.11 19.81
N LEU A 93 21.52 -16.18 18.80
CA LEU A 93 21.27 -17.42 18.06
C LEU A 93 22.56 -17.98 17.42
N PHE A 94 23.39 -17.12 16.82
CA PHE A 94 24.70 -17.50 16.28
C PHE A 94 25.60 -18.09 17.36
N LYS A 95 25.85 -17.35 18.45
CA LYS A 95 26.71 -17.80 19.57
C LYS A 95 26.20 -19.08 20.26
N LEU A 96 24.88 -19.29 20.29
CA LEU A 96 24.29 -20.55 20.77
C LEU A 96 24.53 -21.73 19.82
N THR A 97 24.66 -21.51 18.51
CA THR A 97 25.10 -22.55 17.56
C THR A 97 26.61 -22.85 17.66
N ASP A 98 27.45 -21.84 17.94
CA ASP A 98 28.88 -22.08 18.29
C ASP A 98 29.02 -22.99 19.50
N LEU A 99 28.20 -22.81 20.55
CA LEU A 99 28.24 -23.67 21.73
C LEU A 99 27.91 -25.15 21.42
N VAL A 100 27.10 -25.43 20.39
CA VAL A 100 26.85 -26.81 19.96
C VAL A 100 28.00 -27.35 19.11
N GLN A 101 28.47 -26.59 18.12
CA GLN A 101 29.60 -27.00 17.26
C GLN A 101 30.87 -27.25 18.09
N ASN A 102 31.12 -26.45 19.11
CA ASN A 102 32.25 -26.58 20.05
C ASN A 102 32.01 -27.59 21.20
N GLY A 103 30.93 -28.38 21.14
CA GLY A 103 30.63 -29.44 22.13
C GLY A 103 30.34 -28.95 23.56
N LYS A 104 30.08 -27.66 23.76
CA LYS A 104 29.80 -27.05 25.07
C LYS A 104 28.35 -27.29 25.53
N ILE A 105 27.41 -27.41 24.59
CA ILE A 105 26.01 -27.81 24.85
C ILE A 105 25.53 -28.80 23.79
N ASP A 106 24.53 -29.61 24.13
CA ASP A 106 23.90 -30.54 23.20
C ASP A 106 22.75 -29.89 22.41
N LYS A 107 22.28 -30.57 21.35
CA LYS A 107 21.17 -30.10 20.50
C LYS A 107 19.86 -29.92 21.29
N THR A 108 19.63 -30.72 22.34
CA THR A 108 18.45 -30.60 23.21
C THR A 108 18.52 -29.34 24.06
N THR A 109 19.69 -29.01 24.61
CA THR A 109 19.92 -27.75 25.36
C THR A 109 19.76 -26.54 24.46
N LEU A 110 20.27 -26.58 23.22
CA LEU A 110 20.02 -25.52 22.23
C LEU A 110 18.51 -25.34 22.01
N GLY A 111 17.77 -26.39 21.64
CA GLY A 111 16.32 -26.28 21.43
C GLY A 111 15.56 -25.74 22.65
N ARG A 112 15.93 -26.13 23.86
CA ARG A 112 15.35 -25.60 25.12
C ARG A 112 15.60 -24.10 25.28
N LEU A 113 16.81 -23.62 24.96
CA LEU A 113 17.17 -22.20 24.99
C LEU A 113 16.44 -21.39 23.91
N LEU A 114 16.21 -21.96 22.73
CA LEU A 114 15.57 -21.23 21.61
C LEU A 114 14.06 -21.11 21.76
N PHE A 115 13.38 -22.21 22.12
CA PHE A 115 11.91 -22.30 22.16
C PHE A 115 11.31 -22.09 23.57
N GLY A 116 12.12 -22.08 24.63
CA GLY A 116 11.66 -21.94 26.02
C GLY A 116 10.84 -23.13 26.56
N LYS A 117 10.69 -24.21 25.78
CA LYS A 117 9.97 -25.43 26.17
C LYS A 117 10.91 -26.46 26.82
N THR A 118 10.48 -27.13 27.88
CA THR A 118 11.22 -28.23 28.54
C THR A 118 11.26 -29.50 27.68
N PHE A 119 10.15 -29.78 26.99
CA PHE A 119 9.98 -30.81 25.98
C PHE A 119 10.03 -30.18 24.58
N LEU A 120 10.71 -30.85 23.65
CA LEU A 120 10.86 -30.38 22.27
C LEU A 120 10.08 -31.29 21.33
N GLU A 121 9.20 -30.69 20.53
CA GLU A 121 8.54 -31.38 19.43
C GLU A 121 9.55 -31.73 18.33
N GLU A 122 9.25 -32.76 17.53
CA GLU A 122 10.05 -33.13 16.35
C GLU A 122 10.25 -31.95 15.39
N THR A 123 9.27 -31.05 15.29
CA THR A 123 9.33 -29.79 14.55
C THR A 123 10.50 -28.90 15.00
N CYS A 124 10.66 -28.73 16.31
CA CYS A 124 11.72 -27.96 16.96
C CYS A 124 13.09 -28.63 16.75
N LEU A 125 13.16 -29.95 16.89
CA LEU A 125 14.39 -30.73 16.64
C LEU A 125 14.79 -30.73 15.16
N THR A 126 13.82 -30.74 14.23
CA THR A 126 14.08 -30.57 12.79
C THR A 126 14.80 -29.24 12.56
N PHE A 127 14.22 -28.15 13.06
CA PHE A 127 14.77 -26.80 12.91
C PHE A 127 16.20 -26.69 13.47
N VAL A 128 16.43 -27.18 14.68
CA VAL A 128 17.77 -27.16 15.30
C VAL A 128 18.79 -27.92 14.46
N ASN A 129 18.42 -29.09 13.91
CA ASN A 129 19.31 -29.85 13.02
C ASN A 129 19.59 -29.09 11.72
N THR A 130 18.58 -28.50 11.06
CA THR A 130 18.78 -27.73 9.83
C THR A 130 19.61 -26.47 10.06
N LEU A 131 19.38 -25.75 11.16
CA LEU A 131 20.15 -24.55 11.55
C LEU A 131 21.62 -24.88 11.79
N LEU A 132 21.92 -25.99 12.48
CA LEU A 132 23.30 -26.42 12.74
C LEU A 132 24.00 -26.96 11.47
N ALA A 133 23.26 -27.58 10.56
CA ALA A 133 23.80 -28.13 9.31
C ALA A 133 23.97 -27.09 8.19
N LYS A 134 23.43 -25.88 8.37
CA LYS A 134 23.52 -24.74 7.43
C LYS A 134 23.97 -23.45 8.12
N LYS A 135 24.65 -23.51 9.27
CA LYS A 135 24.95 -22.33 10.10
C LYS A 135 25.64 -21.24 9.27
N GLU A 136 26.68 -21.62 8.55
CA GLU A 136 27.52 -20.73 7.76
C GLU A 136 26.68 -20.03 6.67
N GLU A 137 25.90 -20.79 5.91
CA GLU A 137 24.93 -20.31 4.90
C GLU A 137 23.83 -19.39 5.49
N VAL A 138 23.37 -19.67 6.72
CA VAL A 138 22.23 -18.98 7.33
C VAL A 138 22.60 -17.63 7.94
N PHE A 139 23.84 -17.45 8.42
CA PHE A 139 24.26 -16.22 9.11
C PHE A 139 25.13 -15.26 8.28
N LEU A 140 25.69 -15.69 7.14
CA LEU A 140 26.43 -14.78 6.24
C LEU A 140 25.55 -13.60 5.80
N LEU A 141 26.07 -12.38 5.80
CA LEU A 141 25.35 -11.20 5.25
C LEU A 141 25.15 -11.35 3.75
N ASN A 142 26.20 -11.75 3.04
CA ASN A 142 26.18 -12.08 1.61
C ASN A 142 25.51 -13.45 1.39
N GLY A 143 24.63 -13.56 0.40
CA GLY A 143 23.87 -14.78 0.12
C GLY A 143 22.56 -14.44 -0.59
N ASP A 144 21.56 -15.33 -0.51
CA ASP A 144 20.24 -15.11 -1.10
C ASP A 144 19.12 -15.24 -0.04
N PRO A 145 18.44 -14.15 0.37
CA PRO A 145 18.76 -12.75 0.09
C PRO A 145 20.11 -12.32 0.69
N ALA A 146 20.66 -11.20 0.21
CA ALA A 146 21.74 -10.46 0.85
C ALA A 146 21.17 -9.42 1.83
N TYR A 147 21.82 -9.22 2.98
CA TYR A 147 21.30 -8.41 4.08
C TYR A 147 22.29 -7.38 4.62
N THR A 148 21.77 -6.26 5.13
CA THR A 148 22.52 -5.37 6.04
C THR A 148 22.68 -6.01 7.42
N GLU A 149 23.56 -5.48 8.26
CA GLU A 149 23.72 -5.89 9.67
C GLU A 149 22.40 -5.83 10.47
N ASP A 150 21.56 -4.83 10.19
CA ASP A 150 20.19 -4.70 10.74
C ASP A 150 19.29 -5.89 10.38
N GLY A 151 19.54 -6.57 9.25
CA GLY A 151 18.66 -7.58 8.67
C GLY A 151 17.70 -7.04 7.61
N LYS A 152 17.96 -5.87 7.03
CA LYS A 152 17.21 -5.35 5.87
C LYS A 152 17.77 -6.00 4.60
N ILE A 153 16.89 -6.46 3.70
CA ILE A 153 17.32 -7.01 2.40
C ILE A 153 17.97 -5.89 1.57
N ILE A 154 19.13 -6.17 0.98
CA ILE A 154 19.82 -5.33 -0.01
C ILE A 154 19.40 -5.78 -1.42
N SER A 155 19.50 -7.08 -1.66
CA SER A 155 19.19 -7.73 -2.92
C SER A 155 18.83 -9.22 -2.72
N ALA A 156 18.18 -9.82 -3.71
CA ALA A 156 17.65 -11.19 -3.62
C ALA A 156 17.38 -11.75 -5.02
N SER A 157 17.39 -13.08 -5.16
CA SER A 157 16.81 -13.72 -6.35
C SER A 157 15.28 -13.61 -6.37
N PRO A 158 14.63 -13.76 -7.54
CA PRO A 158 13.18 -13.87 -7.62
C PRO A 158 12.61 -14.99 -6.73
N SER A 159 13.37 -16.08 -6.54
CA SER A 159 13.02 -17.16 -5.62
C SER A 159 12.98 -16.70 -4.16
N ALA A 160 14.02 -16.01 -3.69
CA ALA A 160 14.06 -15.56 -2.31
C ALA A 160 13.08 -14.40 -2.04
N LEU A 161 12.76 -13.57 -3.04
CA LEU A 161 11.66 -12.59 -2.95
C LEU A 161 10.30 -13.28 -2.78
N TRP A 162 10.02 -14.35 -3.54
CA TRP A 162 8.78 -15.12 -3.39
C TRP A 162 8.66 -15.72 -1.99
N ASP A 163 9.74 -16.38 -1.58
CA ASP A 163 9.87 -17.06 -0.30
C ASP A 163 9.69 -16.07 0.87
N TYR A 164 10.29 -14.88 0.78
CA TYR A 164 10.09 -13.75 1.70
C TYR A 164 8.63 -13.29 1.74
N GLN A 165 8.00 -13.14 0.56
CA GLN A 165 6.61 -12.71 0.43
C GLN A 165 5.61 -13.72 1.03
N MET A 166 5.93 -15.01 1.01
CA MET A 166 5.15 -16.06 1.69
C MET A 166 5.52 -16.24 3.17
N ALA A 167 6.70 -15.78 3.59
CA ALA A 167 7.15 -15.81 4.99
C ALA A 167 6.55 -14.68 5.84
N ASN A 168 6.82 -13.42 5.49
CA ASN A 168 6.58 -12.26 6.34
C ASN A 168 5.09 -11.94 6.44
N SER A 169 4.42 -12.17 7.58
CA SER A 169 2.97 -11.98 7.75
C SER A 169 2.50 -10.52 7.77
N ALA A 170 3.39 -9.54 7.93
CA ALA A 170 3.04 -8.13 8.10
C ALA A 170 2.87 -7.36 6.77
N GLU A 171 3.65 -7.69 5.74
CA GLU A 171 3.60 -6.96 4.45
C GLU A 171 2.53 -7.52 3.49
N GLU A 172 1.89 -6.65 2.72
CA GLU A 172 0.97 -7.04 1.64
C GLU A 172 1.74 -7.69 0.46
N PRO A 173 1.11 -8.49 -0.41
CA PRO A 173 1.78 -9.25 -1.48
C PRO A 173 2.21 -8.41 -2.70
N LEU A 174 2.68 -7.19 -2.46
CA LEU A 174 2.69 -6.12 -3.44
C LEU A 174 3.80 -6.29 -4.50
N PHE A 175 4.94 -6.93 -4.18
CA PHE A 175 6.01 -7.14 -5.15
C PHE A 175 5.52 -7.97 -6.34
N PHE A 176 4.95 -9.14 -6.06
CA PHE A 176 4.42 -10.03 -7.09
C PHE A 176 3.06 -9.60 -7.65
N GLN A 177 2.33 -8.73 -6.94
CA GLN A 177 1.08 -8.16 -7.45
C GLN A 177 1.33 -7.01 -8.45
N TYR A 178 2.38 -6.19 -8.26
CA TYR A 178 2.59 -4.97 -9.05
C TYR A 178 3.83 -4.98 -9.96
N VAL A 179 4.96 -5.56 -9.52
CA VAL A 179 6.27 -5.35 -10.18
C VAL A 179 6.99 -6.65 -10.59
N ALA A 180 6.33 -7.81 -10.49
CA ALA A 180 6.87 -9.11 -10.91
C ALA A 180 7.54 -9.08 -12.30
N ASN A 181 6.92 -8.36 -13.24
CA ASN A 181 7.33 -8.22 -14.65
C ASN A 181 8.76 -7.65 -14.82
N LEU A 182 9.33 -7.00 -13.80
CA LEU A 182 10.68 -6.42 -13.85
C LEU A 182 11.78 -7.47 -13.66
N PHE A 183 11.47 -8.58 -12.97
CA PHE A 183 12.47 -9.55 -12.50
C PHE A 183 12.03 -11.02 -12.62
N SER A 184 10.84 -11.29 -13.14
CA SER A 184 10.32 -12.66 -13.32
C SER A 184 9.31 -12.72 -14.46
N ASP A 185 9.30 -13.86 -15.16
CA ASP A 185 8.29 -14.20 -16.15
C ASP A 185 7.03 -14.83 -15.51
N ASP A 186 5.99 -15.04 -16.32
CA ASP A 186 4.73 -15.61 -15.87
C ASP A 186 4.88 -17.08 -15.40
N ASP A 187 5.79 -17.83 -16.01
CA ASP A 187 5.96 -19.28 -15.80
C ASP A 187 6.64 -19.56 -14.47
N PHE A 188 7.62 -18.73 -14.09
CA PHE A 188 8.18 -18.67 -12.74
C PHE A 188 7.08 -18.44 -11.70
N VAL A 189 6.21 -17.44 -11.92
CA VAL A 189 5.10 -17.12 -10.98
C VAL A 189 4.10 -18.27 -10.90
N ILE A 190 3.77 -18.91 -12.03
CA ILE A 190 2.84 -20.06 -12.09
C ILE A 190 3.42 -21.29 -11.37
N GLU A 191 4.70 -21.61 -11.56
CA GLU A 191 5.30 -22.80 -10.95
C GLU A 191 5.56 -22.60 -9.45
N LYS A 192 6.01 -21.42 -9.02
CA LYS A 192 6.07 -21.04 -7.59
C LYS A 192 4.67 -21.06 -6.96
N ALA A 193 3.64 -20.60 -7.65
CA ALA A 193 2.25 -20.69 -7.20
C ALA A 193 1.77 -22.13 -7.04
N ARG A 194 2.09 -23.01 -7.99
CA ARG A 194 1.79 -24.45 -7.92
C ARG A 194 2.50 -25.11 -6.75
N THR A 195 3.79 -24.84 -6.54
CA THR A 195 4.56 -25.35 -5.39
C THR A 195 3.95 -24.90 -4.06
N GLU A 196 3.56 -23.64 -3.95
CA GLU A 196 2.90 -23.12 -2.75
C GLU A 196 1.51 -23.76 -2.53
N VAL A 197 0.72 -23.99 -3.59
CA VAL A 197 -0.55 -24.74 -3.49
C VAL A 197 -0.35 -26.19 -3.02
N VAL A 198 0.69 -26.87 -3.51
CA VAL A 198 1.03 -28.23 -3.03
C VAL A 198 1.47 -28.19 -1.56
N ARG A 199 2.28 -27.20 -1.17
CA ARG A 199 2.72 -27.01 0.23
C ARG A 199 1.53 -26.75 1.16
N LEU A 200 0.61 -25.85 0.80
CA LEU A 200 -0.56 -25.51 1.60
C LEU A 200 -1.54 -26.68 1.75
N LYS A 201 -1.60 -27.61 0.78
CA LYS A 201 -2.39 -28.85 0.87
C LYS A 201 -1.79 -29.91 1.82
N ALA A 202 -0.53 -29.77 2.22
CA ALA A 202 0.20 -30.73 3.04
C ALA A 202 0.33 -30.34 4.54
N VAL A 203 -0.18 -29.18 4.95
CA VAL A 203 -0.11 -28.70 6.35
C VAL A 203 -1.32 -29.18 7.16
N SER A 204 -1.17 -29.34 8.47
CA SER A 204 -2.09 -30.09 9.33
C SER A 204 -3.38 -29.34 9.73
N THR A 205 -4.25 -30.02 10.48
CA THR A 205 -5.61 -29.59 10.81
C THR A 205 -5.72 -28.73 12.07
N GLN A 206 -4.63 -28.21 12.62
CA GLN A 206 -4.68 -27.32 13.82
C GLN A 206 -5.27 -25.94 13.49
N GLU A 207 -5.91 -25.28 14.48
CA GLU A 207 -6.57 -23.99 14.24
C GLU A 207 -5.60 -22.83 13.94
N TYR A 208 -4.40 -22.84 14.53
CA TYR A 208 -3.39 -21.82 14.24
C TYR A 208 -2.86 -21.93 12.80
N GLU A 209 -2.48 -23.14 12.37
CA GLU A 209 -1.97 -23.40 11.02
C GLU A 209 -2.98 -22.96 9.94
N LYS A 210 -4.28 -23.19 10.16
CA LYS A 210 -5.36 -22.71 9.26
C LYS A 210 -5.35 -21.20 9.03
N PHE A 211 -4.91 -20.40 10.00
CA PHE A 211 -4.83 -18.93 9.85
C PHE A 211 -3.62 -18.51 8.99
N GLU A 212 -2.46 -19.13 9.21
CA GLU A 212 -1.26 -18.90 8.40
C GLU A 212 -1.46 -19.38 6.94
N ILE A 213 -2.09 -20.55 6.75
CA ILE A 213 -2.53 -21.08 5.46
C ILE A 213 -3.47 -20.08 4.76
N LEU A 214 -4.45 -19.52 5.48
CA LEU A 214 -5.40 -18.55 4.92
C LEU A 214 -4.71 -17.26 4.47
N ILE A 215 -3.74 -16.74 5.23
CA ILE A 215 -2.96 -15.55 4.83
C ILE A 215 -2.16 -15.83 3.55
N ARG A 216 -1.40 -16.93 3.50
CA ARG A 216 -0.61 -17.33 2.32
C ARG A 216 -1.50 -17.54 1.09
N PHE A 217 -2.64 -18.20 1.26
CA PHE A 217 -3.62 -18.41 0.21
C PHE A 217 -4.25 -17.09 -0.31
N LEU A 218 -4.61 -16.16 0.57
CA LEU A 218 -5.13 -14.84 0.17
C LEU A 218 -4.08 -14.01 -0.58
N ARG A 219 -2.79 -14.14 -0.24
CA ARG A 219 -1.68 -13.53 -0.98
C ARG A 219 -1.54 -14.13 -2.37
N LEU A 220 -1.55 -15.45 -2.43
CA LEU A 220 -1.44 -16.18 -3.69
C LEU A 220 -2.59 -15.82 -4.64
N LYS A 221 -3.83 -15.72 -4.11
CA LYS A 221 -5.00 -15.22 -4.83
C LYS A 221 -4.76 -13.82 -5.42
N LYS A 222 -4.24 -12.87 -4.63
CA LYS A 222 -3.92 -11.49 -5.10
C LYS A 222 -2.91 -11.50 -6.24
N ILE A 223 -1.82 -12.27 -6.12
CA ILE A 223 -0.77 -12.40 -7.15
C ILE A 223 -1.36 -12.98 -8.44
N ILE A 224 -2.06 -14.12 -8.34
CA ILE A 224 -2.65 -14.80 -9.50
C ILE A 224 -3.70 -13.91 -10.19
N ILE A 225 -4.60 -13.22 -9.46
CA ILE A 225 -5.55 -12.27 -10.08
C ILE A 225 -4.82 -11.15 -10.83
N SER A 226 -3.67 -10.67 -10.35
CA SER A 226 -2.87 -9.68 -11.08
C SER A 226 -2.25 -10.25 -12.35
N LEU A 227 -1.67 -11.46 -12.28
CA LEU A 227 -1.12 -12.17 -13.43
C LEU A 227 -2.20 -12.46 -14.49
N LEU A 228 -3.42 -12.81 -14.07
CA LEU A 228 -4.54 -12.96 -14.98
C LEU A 228 -4.89 -11.63 -15.65
N LYS A 229 -4.99 -10.53 -14.89
CA LYS A 229 -5.29 -9.19 -15.45
C LYS A 229 -4.21 -8.64 -16.40
N LYS A 230 -2.98 -9.14 -16.33
CA LYS A 230 -1.90 -8.87 -17.31
C LYS A 230 -2.21 -9.43 -18.72
N GLY A 231 -3.06 -10.46 -18.83
CA GLY A 231 -3.51 -11.02 -20.11
C GLY A 231 -2.72 -12.24 -20.60
N ILE A 232 -2.36 -13.17 -19.71
CA ILE A 232 -1.68 -14.42 -20.08
C ILE A 232 -2.46 -15.28 -21.09
N ASP A 233 -1.71 -16.09 -21.86
CA ASP A 233 -2.21 -17.02 -22.86
C ASP A 233 -3.05 -18.19 -22.29
N GLY A 234 -3.67 -18.96 -23.19
CA GLY A 234 -4.53 -20.09 -22.84
C GLY A 234 -3.82 -21.27 -22.16
N THR A 235 -2.56 -21.53 -22.50
CA THR A 235 -1.78 -22.65 -21.94
C THR A 235 -1.38 -22.35 -20.50
N LYS A 236 -0.86 -21.14 -20.24
CA LYS A 236 -0.56 -20.65 -18.90
C LYS A 236 -1.84 -20.55 -18.04
N ARG A 237 -2.96 -20.12 -18.63
CA ARG A 237 -4.28 -20.09 -17.98
C ARG A 237 -4.74 -21.48 -17.54
N ASN A 238 -4.60 -22.49 -18.40
CA ASN A 238 -5.00 -23.86 -18.09
C ASN A 238 -4.15 -24.44 -16.94
N ARG A 239 -2.82 -24.23 -16.96
CA ARG A 239 -1.92 -24.64 -15.85
C ARG A 239 -2.37 -24.08 -14.50
N ILE A 240 -2.81 -22.81 -14.44
CA ILE A 240 -3.36 -22.20 -13.21
C ILE A 240 -4.65 -22.91 -12.76
N LEU A 241 -5.58 -23.14 -13.68
CA LEU A 241 -6.86 -23.81 -13.39
C LEU A 241 -6.68 -25.23 -12.84
N GLU A 242 -5.72 -26.00 -13.38
CA GLU A 242 -5.44 -27.38 -12.97
C GLU A 242 -5.19 -27.52 -11.46
N PHE A 243 -4.37 -26.64 -10.86
CA PHE A 243 -4.03 -26.75 -9.43
C PHE A 243 -5.00 -26.07 -8.46
N PHE A 244 -5.82 -25.11 -8.94
CA PHE A 244 -6.86 -24.41 -8.17
C PHE A 244 -8.25 -25.08 -8.17
N ASN A 245 -8.39 -26.29 -8.72
CA ASN A 245 -9.69 -26.98 -8.92
C ASN A 245 -10.65 -27.07 -7.70
N GLU A 246 -11.96 -27.17 -7.99
CA GLU A 246 -13.07 -27.11 -7.02
C GLU A 246 -12.95 -28.02 -5.79
N LYS A 247 -12.28 -29.17 -5.91
CA LYS A 247 -12.14 -30.13 -4.79
C LYS A 247 -11.28 -29.59 -3.64
N ASN A 248 -10.52 -28.52 -3.88
CA ASN A 248 -9.51 -28.01 -2.95
C ASN A 248 -9.79 -26.59 -2.45
N PHE A 249 -10.68 -25.82 -3.08
CA PHE A 249 -10.82 -24.38 -2.82
C PHE A 249 -12.28 -23.89 -2.83
N PRO A 250 -12.61 -22.80 -2.09
CA PRO A 250 -13.98 -22.31 -2.00
C PRO A 250 -14.54 -21.86 -3.36
N LYS A 251 -15.73 -22.34 -3.74
CA LYS A 251 -16.39 -22.03 -5.03
C LYS A 251 -16.52 -20.52 -5.33
N GLY A 252 -16.72 -19.68 -4.31
CA GLY A 252 -16.78 -18.23 -4.48
C GLY A 252 -15.47 -17.59 -4.97
N LEU A 253 -14.33 -18.19 -4.63
CA LEU A 253 -13.01 -17.71 -5.04
C LEU A 253 -12.63 -18.20 -6.44
N LEU A 254 -13.08 -19.41 -6.83
CA LEU A 254 -13.01 -19.83 -8.22
C LEU A 254 -13.83 -18.90 -9.12
N ARG A 255 -15.02 -18.50 -8.69
CA ARG A 255 -15.84 -17.50 -9.39
C ARG A 255 -15.13 -16.15 -9.57
N GLU A 256 -14.31 -15.70 -8.62
CA GLU A 256 -13.50 -14.48 -8.80
C GLU A 256 -12.35 -14.65 -9.82
N PHE A 257 -11.79 -15.86 -9.92
CA PHE A 257 -10.90 -16.20 -11.03
C PHE A 257 -11.68 -16.23 -12.35
N ASP A 258 -12.89 -16.82 -12.39
CA ASP A 258 -13.77 -16.87 -13.57
C ASP A 258 -14.19 -15.50 -14.08
N ASP A 259 -14.63 -14.60 -13.18
CA ASP A 259 -14.93 -13.20 -13.50
C ASP A 259 -13.67 -12.47 -14.04
N SER A 260 -12.47 -12.83 -13.56
CA SER A 260 -11.19 -12.31 -14.07
C SER A 260 -10.80 -12.92 -15.42
N PHE A 261 -11.07 -14.21 -15.66
CA PHE A 261 -10.84 -14.88 -16.96
C PHE A 261 -11.79 -14.33 -18.03
N ALA A 262 -13.03 -14.00 -17.67
CA ALA A 262 -14.08 -13.48 -18.54
C ALA A 262 -13.82 -12.03 -18.97
N LEU A 263 -13.32 -11.17 -18.06
CA LEU A 263 -12.90 -9.80 -18.40
C LEU A 263 -11.94 -9.79 -19.60
N ASN A 264 -10.94 -10.67 -19.61
CA ASN A 264 -9.95 -10.77 -20.69
C ASN A 264 -10.51 -11.31 -22.01
N GLN A 265 -11.61 -12.08 -21.99
CA GLN A 265 -12.26 -12.55 -23.22
C GLN A 265 -13.20 -11.48 -23.82
N SER A 266 -13.65 -10.51 -23.01
CA SER A 266 -14.66 -9.52 -23.41
C SER A 266 -14.19 -8.48 -24.44
N GLN A 267 -12.87 -8.32 -24.67
CA GLN A 267 -12.33 -7.41 -25.69
C GLN A 267 -12.72 -7.75 -27.14
N LYS A 268 -13.42 -8.86 -27.40
CA LYS A 268 -14.00 -9.19 -28.72
C LYS A 268 -15.52 -9.38 -28.76
N VAL A 269 -16.26 -9.15 -27.67
CA VAL A 269 -17.74 -9.38 -27.64
C VAL A 269 -18.52 -8.18 -27.08
N SER A 270 -18.80 -7.25 -28.01
CA SER A 270 -19.89 -6.26 -28.10
C SER A 270 -20.59 -5.66 -26.86
N GLU A 271 -20.93 -4.38 -26.99
CA GLU A 271 -21.62 -3.53 -26.00
C GLU A 271 -23.00 -4.04 -25.52
N ILE A 272 -23.58 -5.01 -26.24
CA ILE A 272 -24.89 -5.61 -25.96
C ILE A 272 -24.90 -6.28 -24.57
N VAL A 273 -23.81 -6.95 -24.19
CA VAL A 273 -23.66 -7.56 -22.85
C VAL A 273 -23.53 -6.49 -21.77
N ARG A 274 -22.82 -5.39 -22.05
CA ARG A 274 -22.61 -4.27 -21.11
C ARG A 274 -23.93 -3.60 -20.72
N LYS A 275 -24.85 -3.42 -21.68
CA LYS A 275 -26.21 -2.87 -21.42
C LYS A 275 -27.11 -3.82 -20.62
N ARG A 276 -27.02 -5.15 -20.82
CA ARG A 276 -27.77 -6.12 -19.98
C ARG A 276 -27.23 -6.21 -18.55
N ASN A 277 -25.91 -6.25 -18.37
CA ASN A 277 -25.31 -6.40 -17.03
C ASN A 277 -25.43 -5.15 -16.14
N LEU A 278 -25.56 -3.94 -16.70
CA LEU A 278 -25.86 -2.74 -15.90
C LEU A 278 -27.23 -2.83 -15.19
N LYS A 279 -28.29 -3.29 -15.88
CA LYS A 279 -29.64 -3.42 -15.28
C LYS A 279 -29.69 -4.46 -14.16
N LEU A 280 -28.84 -5.49 -14.18
CA LEU A 280 -28.75 -6.47 -13.10
C LEU A 280 -27.88 -6.00 -11.92
N ARG A 281 -26.83 -5.20 -12.16
CA ARG A 281 -25.99 -4.64 -11.08
C ARG A 281 -26.74 -3.64 -10.20
N ILE A 282 -27.68 -2.87 -10.74
CA ILE A 282 -28.50 -1.91 -9.95
C ILE A 282 -29.35 -2.62 -8.87
N ILE A 283 -29.71 -3.89 -9.07
CA ILE A 283 -30.52 -4.68 -8.11
C ILE A 283 -29.66 -5.56 -7.18
N SER A 284 -28.35 -5.68 -7.42
CA SER A 284 -27.46 -6.60 -6.69
C SER A 284 -26.25 -5.94 -6.00
N ASN A 285 -26.13 -4.61 -6.05
CA ASN A 285 -25.01 -3.86 -5.45
C ASN A 285 -25.12 -3.65 -3.92
N GLU A 286 -25.46 -4.69 -3.16
CA GLU A 286 -24.83 -4.83 -1.83
C GLU A 286 -23.57 -5.69 -2.02
N ASN A 287 -22.40 -5.17 -1.65
CA ASN A 287 -21.20 -5.99 -1.46
C ASN A 287 -21.38 -6.87 -0.22
N VAL A 288 -22.23 -7.89 -0.36
CA VAL A 288 -22.45 -8.96 0.60
C VAL A 288 -21.24 -9.89 0.54
N PRO A 289 -20.36 -9.92 1.56
CA PRO A 289 -19.36 -10.97 1.65
C PRO A 289 -20.10 -12.29 1.88
N SER A 290 -19.50 -13.39 1.41
CA SER A 290 -20.05 -14.73 1.63
C SER A 290 -20.36 -14.98 3.11
N SER A 291 -21.26 -15.91 3.43
CA SER A 291 -21.56 -16.27 4.83
C SER A 291 -20.29 -16.61 5.61
N ILE A 292 -19.35 -17.26 4.93
CA ILE A 292 -17.96 -17.50 5.33
C ILE A 292 -17.25 -16.17 5.63
N GLU A 293 -17.04 -15.29 4.66
CA GLU A 293 -16.33 -14.01 4.88
C GLU A 293 -17.00 -13.12 5.93
N ARG A 294 -18.33 -13.10 6.04
CA ARG A 294 -19.02 -12.36 7.11
C ARG A 294 -18.74 -12.94 8.51
N VAL A 295 -18.47 -14.24 8.63
CA VAL A 295 -17.98 -14.86 9.87
C VAL A 295 -16.49 -14.59 10.08
N TYR A 296 -15.65 -14.72 9.04
CA TYR A 296 -14.20 -14.51 9.14
C TYR A 296 -13.81 -13.04 9.38
N VAL A 297 -14.41 -12.07 8.68
CA VAL A 297 -14.23 -10.63 8.94
C VAL A 297 -14.79 -10.26 10.31
N LYS A 298 -15.86 -10.91 10.80
CA LYS A 298 -16.29 -10.76 12.21
C LYS A 298 -15.27 -11.33 13.20
N LYS A 299 -14.64 -12.48 12.94
CA LYS A 299 -13.54 -13.00 13.77
C LYS A 299 -12.33 -12.04 13.74
N LEU A 300 -11.91 -11.58 12.55
CA LEU A 300 -10.78 -10.66 12.38
C LEU A 300 -11.01 -9.34 13.12
N LYS A 301 -12.19 -8.71 12.93
CA LYS A 301 -12.59 -7.51 13.67
C LYS A 301 -12.75 -7.78 15.17
N LYS A 302 -13.26 -8.95 15.61
CA LYS A 302 -13.34 -9.29 17.04
C LYS A 302 -11.95 -9.43 17.68
N TYR A 303 -10.95 -9.91 16.94
CA TYR A 303 -9.55 -9.95 17.38
C TYR A 303 -8.96 -8.53 17.48
N ILE A 304 -9.10 -7.73 16.43
CA ILE A 304 -8.58 -6.35 16.34
C ILE A 304 -9.26 -5.40 17.35
N LEU A 305 -10.57 -5.52 17.59
CA LEU A 305 -11.28 -4.74 18.62
C LEU A 305 -11.16 -5.33 20.03
N SER A 306 -10.38 -6.39 20.25
CA SER A 306 -10.16 -6.91 21.62
C SER A 306 -9.09 -6.14 22.40
N SER A 307 -8.35 -5.24 21.76
CA SER A 307 -7.27 -4.45 22.37
C SER A 307 -7.62 -3.00 22.72
N THR A 308 -8.70 -2.39 22.18
CA THR A 308 -9.03 -0.97 22.45
C THR A 308 -10.54 -0.62 22.50
N LEU A 309 -11.06 -0.52 23.74
CA LEU A 309 -12.11 0.42 24.20
C LEU A 309 -13.53 0.37 23.54
N PRO A 310 -14.56 1.07 24.11
CA PRO A 310 -15.94 0.55 24.10
C PRO A 310 -16.87 1.12 23.02
N LYS A 311 -18.05 0.51 22.92
CA LYS A 311 -19.09 0.75 21.90
C LYS A 311 -20.02 1.91 22.28
N SER A 312 -20.42 2.70 21.28
CA SER A 312 -21.68 3.46 21.27
C SER A 312 -22.75 2.75 20.43
N GLN A 313 -24.01 3.19 20.55
CA GLN A 313 -25.18 2.52 19.96
C GLN A 313 -25.60 3.09 18.57
N PRO A 314 -26.33 2.32 17.74
CA PRO A 314 -26.75 2.76 16.41
C PRO A 314 -28.00 3.66 16.43
N ILE A 315 -28.05 4.63 15.51
CA ILE A 315 -29.23 5.46 15.24
C ILE A 315 -30.02 4.87 14.04
N GLN A 316 -31.32 5.13 14.00
CA GLN A 316 -32.30 4.43 13.17
C GLN A 316 -32.33 4.87 11.69
N LYS A 317 -32.91 4.02 10.83
CA LYS A 317 -33.27 4.35 9.44
C LYS A 317 -34.66 5.00 9.40
N SER A 318 -34.85 5.99 8.52
CA SER A 318 -36.17 6.40 8.01
C SER A 318 -36.43 5.86 6.60
N LYS A 319 -37.70 5.79 6.19
CA LYS A 319 -38.16 5.44 4.83
C LYS A 319 -38.94 6.62 4.25
N ALA A 320 -38.77 6.89 2.96
CA ALA A 320 -39.68 7.58 2.02
C ALA A 320 -38.93 7.80 0.68
N GLU A 321 -39.52 7.83 -0.50
CA GLU A 321 -40.76 7.21 -1.01
C GLU A 321 -40.65 7.12 -2.55
N THR A 322 -41.51 6.34 -3.22
CA THR A 322 -41.41 6.08 -4.67
C THR A 322 -42.58 6.70 -5.43
N GLN A 323 -42.29 7.55 -6.43
CA GLN A 323 -43.11 7.97 -7.59
C GLN A 323 -42.33 9.09 -8.34
N ASN A 324 -42.44 9.33 -9.65
CA ASN A 324 -43.14 8.65 -10.75
C ASN A 324 -42.23 8.60 -12.00
N GLY A 325 -42.60 7.81 -13.01
CA GLY A 325 -41.78 7.60 -14.21
C GLY A 325 -41.78 8.76 -15.22
N PHE A 326 -40.75 8.78 -16.08
CA PHE A 326 -40.73 9.55 -17.34
C PHE A 326 -40.12 8.67 -18.44
N GLU A 327 -40.58 8.85 -19.68
CA GLU A 327 -40.31 7.93 -20.79
C GLU A 327 -38.97 8.22 -21.50
N PHE A 328 -38.37 7.19 -22.09
CA PHE A 328 -37.13 7.29 -22.87
C PHE A 328 -37.40 7.87 -24.27
N GLY A 329 -37.58 9.19 -24.35
CA GLY A 329 -37.52 9.91 -25.62
C GLY A 329 -36.12 9.84 -26.24
N ALA A 330 -36.03 9.43 -27.51
CA ALA A 330 -34.77 9.40 -28.24
C ALA A 330 -34.32 10.84 -28.60
N GLY A 331 -33.50 11.43 -27.74
CA GLY A 331 -33.02 12.81 -27.89
C GLY A 331 -32.14 13.03 -29.11
N SER A 332 -32.42 14.10 -29.85
CA SER A 332 -31.61 14.61 -30.97
C SER A 332 -30.26 15.17 -30.49
N PRO A 333 -29.26 15.37 -31.37
CA PRO A 333 -28.00 16.02 -31.00
C PRO A 333 -28.26 17.46 -30.52
N LEU A 334 -28.15 17.66 -29.21
CA LEU A 334 -28.25 18.96 -28.57
C LEU A 334 -27.20 19.92 -29.13
N LYS A 335 -27.66 21.12 -29.51
CA LYS A 335 -26.79 22.22 -29.95
C LYS A 335 -25.80 22.55 -28.83
N SER A 336 -24.59 22.95 -29.22
CA SER A 336 -23.47 23.27 -28.30
C SER A 336 -23.78 24.47 -27.41
N GLU A 337 -24.49 24.25 -26.29
CA GLU A 337 -24.43 25.13 -25.12
C GLU A 337 -22.96 25.28 -24.71
N SER A 338 -22.48 26.52 -24.54
CA SER A 338 -21.08 26.73 -24.22
C SER A 338 -20.75 26.13 -22.85
N PHE A 339 -19.58 25.48 -22.75
CA PHE A 339 -19.10 24.86 -21.51
C PHE A 339 -19.17 25.83 -20.32
N TRP A 340 -18.83 27.10 -20.54
CA TRP A 340 -18.96 28.18 -19.54
C TRP A 340 -20.41 28.40 -19.06
N LEU A 341 -21.39 28.45 -19.96
CA LEU A 341 -22.79 28.70 -19.60
C LEU A 341 -23.35 27.64 -18.64
N ILE A 342 -22.97 26.38 -18.82
CA ILE A 342 -23.40 25.25 -17.98
C ILE A 342 -22.65 25.21 -16.64
N THR A 343 -21.36 25.59 -16.63
CA THR A 343 -20.46 25.33 -15.49
C THR A 343 -20.29 26.52 -14.53
N LYS A 344 -20.61 27.75 -14.98
CA LYS A 344 -20.48 28.97 -14.16
C LYS A 344 -21.38 28.97 -12.90
N GLU A 345 -22.55 28.34 -12.96
CA GLU A 345 -23.63 28.51 -11.95
C GLU A 345 -23.51 27.53 -10.77
N ASN A 346 -22.95 26.33 -10.97
CA ASN A 346 -22.78 25.32 -9.92
C ASN A 346 -21.36 24.75 -9.90
N VAL A 347 -20.45 25.49 -9.27
CA VAL A 347 -19.04 25.11 -9.16
C VAL A 347 -18.84 23.85 -8.32
N GLU A 348 -19.66 23.63 -7.28
CA GLU A 348 -19.53 22.45 -6.42
C GLU A 348 -19.82 21.16 -7.19
N THR A 349 -20.93 21.08 -7.94
CA THR A 349 -21.16 19.90 -8.79
C THR A 349 -20.10 19.76 -9.88
N VAL A 350 -19.56 20.84 -10.46
CA VAL A 350 -18.45 20.73 -11.43
C VAL A 350 -17.20 20.10 -10.79
N VAL A 351 -16.86 20.44 -9.54
CA VAL A 351 -15.76 19.79 -8.78
C VAL A 351 -16.02 18.30 -8.59
N GLU A 352 -17.24 17.93 -8.15
CA GLU A 352 -17.63 16.53 -7.92
C GLU A 352 -17.53 15.70 -9.22
N GLN A 353 -18.05 16.22 -10.34
CA GLN A 353 -18.05 15.50 -11.61
C GLN A 353 -16.66 15.41 -12.23
N LEU A 354 -15.80 16.42 -12.06
CA LEU A 354 -14.39 16.36 -12.48
C LEU A 354 -13.62 15.31 -11.66
N ALA A 355 -13.79 15.27 -10.33
CA ALA A 355 -13.13 14.30 -9.47
C ALA A 355 -13.59 12.85 -9.76
N LEU A 356 -14.89 12.64 -10.03
CA LEU A 356 -15.43 11.36 -10.48
C LEU A 356 -14.92 10.95 -11.88
N ALA A 357 -14.69 11.90 -12.78
CA ALA A 357 -14.14 11.65 -14.10
C ALA A 357 -12.65 11.29 -14.03
N ASP A 358 -11.85 12.03 -13.27
CA ASP A 358 -10.40 11.76 -13.11
C ASP A 358 -10.16 10.39 -12.44
N GLN A 359 -10.89 10.11 -11.35
CA GLN A 359 -10.84 8.80 -10.71
C GLN A 359 -11.29 7.66 -11.64
N GLN A 360 -12.29 7.89 -12.52
CA GLN A 360 -12.63 6.90 -13.55
C GLN A 360 -11.47 6.69 -14.52
N ARG A 361 -10.94 7.77 -15.14
CA ARG A 361 -9.90 7.66 -16.17
C ARG A 361 -8.62 7.03 -15.63
N LEU A 362 -8.23 7.35 -14.39
CA LEU A 362 -7.13 6.66 -13.71
C LEU A 362 -7.45 5.18 -13.42
N SER A 363 -8.70 4.84 -13.08
CA SER A 363 -9.12 3.43 -12.88
C SER A 363 -9.23 2.61 -14.16
N GLU A 364 -9.26 3.26 -15.33
CA GLU A 364 -9.20 2.61 -16.65
C GLU A 364 -7.78 2.16 -17.00
N ILE A 365 -6.74 2.65 -16.32
CA ILE A 365 -5.34 2.22 -16.51
C ILE A 365 -5.09 0.89 -15.76
N PRO A 366 -4.66 -0.18 -16.45
CA PRO A 366 -4.28 -1.44 -15.80
C PRO A 366 -3.06 -1.28 -14.90
N VAL A 367 -3.13 -1.79 -13.67
CA VAL A 367 -2.09 -1.60 -12.63
C VAL A 367 -0.71 -2.11 -13.05
N PHE A 368 -0.63 -3.11 -13.93
CA PHE A 368 0.65 -3.60 -14.45
C PHE A 368 1.32 -2.64 -15.44
N GLU A 369 0.58 -1.73 -16.10
CA GLU A 369 1.19 -0.72 -16.97
C GLU A 369 1.96 0.31 -16.13
N PHE A 370 1.54 0.57 -14.88
CA PHE A 370 2.30 1.39 -13.92
C PHE A 370 3.68 0.80 -13.54
N CYS A 371 3.96 -0.47 -13.81
CA CYS A 371 5.29 -1.05 -13.60
C CYS A 371 6.17 -1.07 -14.86
N SER A 372 5.68 -0.60 -16.01
CA SER A 372 6.42 -0.66 -17.28
C SER A 372 7.73 0.14 -17.23
N GLU A 373 8.80 -0.44 -17.77
CA GLU A 373 10.06 0.28 -18.02
C GLU A 373 9.87 1.44 -19.02
N LEU A 374 8.79 1.40 -19.80
CA LEU A 374 8.27 2.49 -20.63
C LEU A 374 6.81 2.76 -20.20
N ILE A 375 6.63 3.53 -19.12
CA ILE A 375 5.32 3.92 -18.56
C ILE A 375 4.80 5.17 -19.28
N GLU A 376 5.72 6.01 -19.73
CA GLU A 376 5.50 7.17 -20.58
C GLU A 376 5.00 6.78 -22.00
N GLU A 377 5.21 5.55 -22.43
CA GLU A 377 4.74 5.00 -23.72
C GLU A 377 3.52 4.06 -23.58
N SER A 378 3.08 3.76 -22.36
CA SER A 378 1.93 2.87 -22.11
C SER A 378 0.67 3.41 -22.82
N PRO A 379 -0.06 2.60 -23.63
CA PRO A 379 -1.24 3.08 -24.34
C PRO A 379 -2.31 3.66 -23.41
N SER A 380 -2.53 3.05 -22.24
CA SER A 380 -3.52 3.51 -21.26
C SER A 380 -3.08 4.80 -20.55
N VAL A 381 -1.78 4.92 -20.21
CA VAL A 381 -1.21 6.16 -19.64
C VAL A 381 -1.22 7.29 -20.67
N CYS A 382 -0.87 7.01 -21.93
CA CYS A 382 -0.95 7.96 -23.05
C CYS A 382 -2.38 8.49 -23.26
N GLN A 383 -3.40 7.61 -23.27
CA GLN A 383 -4.80 8.01 -23.39
C GLN A 383 -5.25 8.91 -22.25
N TYR A 384 -4.85 8.60 -21.02
CA TYR A 384 -5.14 9.42 -19.85
C TYR A 384 -4.44 10.79 -19.91
N ILE A 385 -3.16 10.83 -20.30
CA ILE A 385 -2.42 12.08 -20.52
C ILE A 385 -3.06 12.93 -21.63
N GLU A 386 -3.55 12.32 -22.71
CA GLU A 386 -4.24 13.06 -23.78
C GLU A 386 -5.62 13.58 -23.34
N TRP A 387 -6.34 12.85 -22.49
CA TRP A 387 -7.56 13.35 -21.84
C TRP A 387 -7.27 14.57 -20.94
N LEU A 388 -6.17 14.55 -20.18
CA LEU A 388 -5.72 15.71 -19.40
C LEU A 388 -5.40 16.92 -20.31
N LYS A 389 -4.68 16.72 -21.43
CA LYS A 389 -4.43 17.80 -22.42
C LYS A 389 -5.74 18.33 -23.02
N CYS A 390 -6.70 17.45 -23.31
CA CYS A 390 -8.02 17.85 -23.80
C CYS A 390 -8.79 18.71 -22.79
N LEU A 391 -8.76 18.37 -21.50
CA LEU A 391 -9.28 19.23 -20.43
C LEU A 391 -8.51 20.56 -20.36
N GLU A 392 -7.18 20.51 -20.38
CA GLU A 392 -6.32 21.69 -20.33
C GLU A 392 -6.65 22.68 -21.46
N GLN A 393 -6.83 22.19 -22.69
CA GLN A 393 -7.28 23.00 -23.83
C GLN A 393 -8.71 23.51 -23.65
N LYS A 394 -9.66 22.71 -23.14
CA LYS A 394 -11.04 23.15 -22.85
C LYS A 394 -11.04 24.32 -21.85
N PHE A 395 -10.21 24.28 -20.81
CA PHE A 395 -10.10 25.35 -19.81
C PHE A 395 -9.25 26.56 -20.27
N MET A 396 -8.17 26.36 -21.03
CA MET A 396 -7.39 27.46 -21.62
C MET A 396 -8.22 28.32 -22.59
N LYS A 397 -9.12 27.68 -23.36
CA LYS A 397 -10.04 28.34 -24.31
C LYS A 397 -11.14 29.18 -23.64
N LEU A 398 -11.29 29.12 -22.31
CA LEU A 398 -12.11 30.09 -21.59
C LEU A 398 -11.43 31.46 -21.63
N GLY A 399 -12.25 32.51 -21.70
CA GLY A 399 -11.75 33.88 -21.81
C GLY A 399 -11.02 34.37 -20.56
N ASN A 400 -10.49 35.59 -20.66
CA ASN A 400 -9.71 36.23 -19.60
C ASN A 400 -10.54 37.27 -18.81
N GLU A 401 -11.88 37.19 -18.90
CA GLU A 401 -12.79 38.08 -18.22
C GLU A 401 -12.79 37.88 -16.70
N LYS A 402 -13.12 38.95 -15.98
CA LYS A 402 -13.12 39.00 -14.52
C LYS A 402 -13.81 37.80 -13.87
N ASP A 403 -15.04 37.47 -14.27
CA ASP A 403 -15.79 36.40 -13.63
C ASP A 403 -15.31 34.98 -14.02
N VAL A 404 -14.75 34.80 -15.22
CA VAL A 404 -14.12 33.54 -15.64
C VAL A 404 -12.87 33.26 -14.80
N LEU A 405 -11.99 34.25 -14.63
CA LEU A 405 -10.79 34.10 -13.78
C LEU A 405 -11.16 33.84 -12.31
N ASN A 406 -12.18 34.55 -11.79
CA ASN A 406 -12.67 34.32 -10.42
C ASN A 406 -13.33 32.95 -10.23
N TRP A 407 -13.97 32.40 -11.27
CA TRP A 407 -14.54 31.05 -11.27
C TRP A 407 -13.45 29.97 -11.35
N LEU A 408 -12.46 30.13 -12.25
CA LEU A 408 -11.31 29.20 -12.35
C LEU A 408 -10.54 29.08 -11.03
N VAL A 409 -10.33 30.21 -10.32
CA VAL A 409 -9.71 30.17 -8.98
C VAL A 409 -10.59 29.46 -7.96
N LYS A 410 -11.92 29.72 -7.93
CA LYS A 410 -12.84 28.97 -7.04
C LYS A 410 -12.78 27.48 -7.34
N LEU A 411 -12.78 27.10 -8.62
CA LEU A 411 -12.76 25.71 -9.07
C LEU A 411 -11.48 25.02 -8.59
N ALA A 412 -10.31 25.52 -8.97
CA ALA A 412 -9.02 24.95 -8.60
C ALA A 412 -8.85 24.79 -7.07
N TRP A 413 -9.28 25.80 -6.30
CA TRP A 413 -9.22 25.77 -4.84
C TRP A 413 -10.21 24.77 -4.23
N SER A 414 -11.44 24.71 -4.72
CA SER A 414 -12.43 23.71 -4.25
C SER A 414 -12.00 22.27 -4.56
N MET A 415 -11.31 22.02 -5.68
CA MET A 415 -10.72 20.70 -5.97
C MET A 415 -9.66 20.32 -4.92
N SER A 416 -8.73 21.24 -4.60
CA SER A 416 -7.71 20.97 -3.57
C SER A 416 -8.31 20.68 -2.18
N LYS A 417 -9.47 21.26 -1.85
CA LYS A 417 -10.18 21.00 -0.57
C LYS A 417 -10.75 19.59 -0.47
N ILE A 418 -11.11 18.97 -1.59
CA ILE A 418 -11.58 17.57 -1.62
C ILE A 418 -10.44 16.57 -1.86
N TYR A 419 -9.19 17.04 -1.82
CA TYR A 419 -7.99 16.26 -2.13
C TYR A 419 -7.94 15.65 -3.53
N GLU A 420 -8.73 16.19 -4.46
CA GLU A 420 -8.43 16.08 -5.88
C GLU A 420 -7.35 17.13 -6.18
N MET A 421 -6.09 16.70 -6.25
CA MET A 421 -4.93 17.57 -6.45
C MET A 421 -4.47 17.64 -7.91
N ASN A 422 -4.83 16.68 -8.76
CA ASN A 422 -4.33 16.53 -10.11
C ASN A 422 -4.94 17.55 -11.07
N LEU A 423 -6.27 17.64 -11.14
CA LEU A 423 -6.95 18.68 -11.90
C LEU A 423 -6.88 20.03 -11.17
N SER A 424 -6.78 20.06 -9.85
CA SER A 424 -6.42 21.29 -9.11
C SER A 424 -5.07 21.86 -9.56
N HIS A 425 -4.04 21.03 -9.71
CA HIS A 425 -2.72 21.43 -10.23
C HIS A 425 -2.76 21.82 -11.72
N LEU A 426 -3.56 21.13 -12.54
CA LEU A 426 -3.80 21.47 -13.94
C LEU A 426 -4.45 22.86 -14.06
N LEU A 427 -5.51 23.13 -13.31
CA LEU A 427 -6.19 24.43 -13.28
C LEU A 427 -5.30 25.53 -12.69
N PHE A 428 -4.47 25.23 -11.68
CA PHE A 428 -3.45 26.15 -11.20
C PHE A 428 -2.42 26.48 -12.29
N SER A 429 -1.96 25.49 -13.06
CA SER A 429 -1.01 25.70 -14.17
C SER A 429 -1.60 26.61 -15.27
N ILE A 430 -2.90 26.47 -15.56
CA ILE A 430 -3.66 27.35 -16.45
C ILE A 430 -3.74 28.77 -15.90
N LEU A 431 -4.05 28.92 -14.61
CA LEU A 431 -4.09 30.22 -13.94
C LEU A 431 -2.73 30.92 -13.95
N VAL A 432 -1.63 30.18 -13.80
CA VAL A 432 -0.26 30.73 -13.94
C VAL A 432 -0.03 31.25 -15.36
N ARG A 433 -0.36 30.49 -16.42
CA ARG A 433 -0.22 30.98 -17.81
C ARG A 433 -1.08 32.23 -18.07
N LYS A 434 -2.36 32.20 -17.69
CA LYS A 434 -3.24 33.37 -17.80
C LYS A 434 -2.76 34.56 -16.97
N SER A 435 -2.01 34.35 -15.88
CA SER A 435 -1.39 35.45 -15.11
C SER A 435 -0.14 36.08 -15.77
N ILE A 436 0.41 35.44 -16.81
CA ILE A 436 1.47 36.00 -17.67
C ILE A 436 0.84 36.70 -18.89
N GLU A 437 -0.25 36.15 -19.44
CA GLU A 437 -1.00 36.72 -20.57
C GLU A 437 -1.76 38.01 -20.21
N VAL A 438 -2.26 38.13 -18.98
CA VAL A 438 -3.19 39.20 -18.57
C VAL A 438 -2.46 40.24 -17.71
N GLN A 439 -2.26 41.43 -18.29
CA GLN A 439 -1.79 42.60 -17.55
C GLN A 439 -2.71 42.88 -16.34
N ASP A 440 -2.10 43.10 -15.18
CA ASP A 440 -2.77 43.27 -13.89
C ASP A 440 -3.78 42.15 -13.53
N PHE A 441 -3.51 40.89 -13.93
CA PHE A 441 -4.30 39.69 -13.57
C PHE A 441 -4.84 39.69 -12.13
N THR A 442 -4.00 40.06 -11.15
CA THR A 442 -4.42 40.07 -9.74
C THR A 442 -5.49 41.13 -9.45
N SER A 443 -5.55 42.26 -10.16
CA SER A 443 -6.57 43.31 -9.99
C SER A 443 -7.99 42.79 -10.28
N LEU A 444 -8.11 41.84 -11.21
CA LEU A 444 -9.38 41.22 -11.62
C LEU A 444 -9.93 40.27 -10.53
N LEU A 445 -9.07 39.70 -9.69
CA LEU A 445 -9.48 38.76 -8.63
C LEU A 445 -10.17 39.48 -7.45
N LYS A 446 -11.36 39.02 -7.09
CA LYS A 446 -12.10 39.40 -5.88
C LYS A 446 -11.27 39.04 -4.64
N LYS A 447 -11.38 39.79 -3.54
CA LYS A 447 -10.50 39.68 -2.35
C LYS A 447 -10.23 38.24 -1.89
N ASN A 448 -11.27 37.40 -1.81
CA ASN A 448 -11.12 36.03 -1.37
C ASN A 448 -10.37 35.16 -2.41
N ARG A 449 -10.60 35.37 -3.71
CA ARG A 449 -9.89 34.65 -4.79
C ARG A 449 -8.40 35.00 -4.84
N LYS A 450 -8.00 36.21 -4.44
CA LYS A 450 -6.57 36.55 -4.26
C LYS A 450 -5.89 35.63 -3.23
N ILE A 451 -6.55 35.40 -2.10
CA ILE A 451 -6.04 34.54 -1.02
C ILE A 451 -5.98 33.08 -1.49
N GLU A 452 -7.03 32.60 -2.15
CA GLU A 452 -7.08 31.22 -2.68
C GLU A 452 -6.03 30.97 -3.77
N TYR A 453 -5.81 31.92 -4.67
CA TYR A 453 -4.74 31.83 -5.68
C TYR A 453 -3.34 31.80 -5.02
N ALA A 454 -3.09 32.62 -4.01
CA ALA A 454 -1.84 32.59 -3.24
C ALA A 454 -1.63 31.27 -2.47
N ASN A 455 -2.71 30.70 -1.93
CA ASN A 455 -2.68 29.39 -1.29
C ASN A 455 -2.35 28.26 -2.30
N LEU A 456 -2.96 28.29 -3.49
CA LEU A 456 -2.64 27.33 -4.58
C LEU A 456 -1.17 27.46 -5.01
N TYR A 457 -0.67 28.69 -5.16
CA TYR A 457 0.73 28.98 -5.50
C TYR A 457 1.71 28.49 -4.43
N THR A 458 1.31 28.55 -3.16
CA THR A 458 2.09 28.03 -2.04
C THR A 458 2.05 26.49 -1.99
N LEU A 459 0.88 25.88 -2.18
CA LEU A 459 0.67 24.43 -2.16
C LEU A 459 1.48 23.74 -3.27
N PHE A 460 1.35 24.23 -4.50
CA PHE A 460 2.00 23.67 -5.70
C PHE A 460 3.35 24.32 -6.03
N SER A 461 3.96 25.01 -5.06
CA SER A 461 5.30 25.57 -5.23
C SER A 461 6.33 24.48 -5.53
N ILE A 462 7.06 24.61 -6.64
CA ILE A 462 8.10 23.64 -7.07
C ILE A 462 9.28 23.52 -6.10
N GLN A 463 9.40 24.44 -5.13
CA GLN A 463 10.48 24.46 -4.14
C GLN A 463 10.58 23.12 -3.38
N LYS A 464 11.82 22.69 -3.13
CA LYS A 464 12.15 21.41 -2.47
C LYS A 464 11.43 20.21 -3.12
N ASN A 465 11.37 20.19 -4.46
CA ASN A 465 10.69 19.17 -5.28
C ASN A 465 9.20 19.02 -4.92
N CYS A 466 8.45 20.13 -4.91
CA CYS A 466 7.05 20.20 -4.49
C CYS A 466 6.83 19.81 -3.01
N GLY A 467 7.72 20.25 -2.13
CA GLY A 467 7.78 19.80 -0.74
C GLY A 467 6.53 20.13 0.10
N ILE A 468 5.84 21.24 -0.19
CA ILE A 468 4.61 21.64 0.52
C ILE A 468 3.46 20.70 0.18
N TYR A 469 3.16 20.51 -1.10
CA TYR A 469 2.22 19.48 -1.59
C TYR A 469 2.52 18.08 -1.02
N ARG A 470 3.79 17.62 -1.09
CA ARG A 470 4.17 16.29 -0.57
C ARG A 470 3.92 16.14 0.93
N ASN A 471 4.23 17.16 1.72
CA ASN A 471 3.97 17.12 3.16
C ASN A 471 2.48 17.23 3.48
N HIS A 472 1.71 17.98 2.69
CA HIS A 472 0.25 18.02 2.80
C HIS A 472 -0.38 16.63 2.55
N MET A 473 -0.02 15.93 1.46
CA MET A 473 -0.59 14.62 1.13
C MET A 473 -0.24 13.50 2.12
N LYS A 474 0.88 13.62 2.85
CA LYS A 474 1.25 12.73 3.97
C LYS A 474 0.34 12.90 5.19
N LEU A 475 -0.27 14.07 5.39
CA LEU A 475 -1.19 14.35 6.50
C LEU A 475 -2.64 13.93 6.17
N VAL A 476 -2.96 13.68 4.90
CA VAL A 476 -4.29 13.20 4.47
C VAL A 476 -4.40 11.70 4.76
N SER A 477 -5.26 11.34 5.72
CA SER A 477 -5.56 9.96 6.14
C SER A 477 -5.82 9.02 4.95
N GLU A 478 -5.40 7.76 5.05
CA GLU A 478 -5.57 6.77 3.97
C GLU A 478 -7.03 6.45 3.64
N ASN A 479 -7.95 6.68 4.58
CA ASN A 479 -9.38 6.44 4.39
C ASN A 479 -10.12 7.59 3.68
N VAL A 480 -9.41 8.66 3.29
CA VAL A 480 -9.99 9.82 2.60
C VAL A 480 -9.75 9.70 1.10
N SER A 481 -10.83 9.82 0.33
CA SER A 481 -10.81 9.87 -1.13
C SER A 481 -9.92 11.02 -1.59
N LYS A 482 -8.89 10.71 -2.37
CA LYS A 482 -7.88 11.67 -2.83
C LYS A 482 -7.24 11.19 -4.12
N ILE A 483 -6.76 12.12 -4.94
CA ILE A 483 -6.00 11.84 -6.17
C ILE A 483 -4.69 12.62 -6.11
N LEU A 484 -3.58 11.96 -6.48
CA LEU A 484 -2.25 12.56 -6.50
C LEU A 484 -2.04 13.32 -7.81
N VAL A 485 -1.27 14.41 -7.79
CA VAL A 485 -0.78 15.08 -9.02
C VAL A 485 0.02 14.06 -9.84
N PHE A 486 -0.57 13.59 -10.95
CA PHE A 486 -0.06 12.42 -11.67
C PHE A 486 1.33 12.67 -12.26
N THR A 487 1.61 13.89 -12.73
CA THR A 487 2.92 14.26 -13.27
C THR A 487 4.03 14.28 -12.21
N ILE A 488 3.71 14.58 -10.94
CA ILE A 488 4.67 14.51 -9.83
C ILE A 488 4.94 13.04 -9.46
N TRP A 489 3.91 12.19 -9.46
CA TRP A 489 4.05 10.75 -9.24
C TRP A 489 4.83 10.07 -10.39
N LEU A 490 4.55 10.43 -11.65
CA LEU A 490 5.25 9.96 -12.84
C LEU A 490 6.73 10.34 -12.80
N LYS A 491 7.06 11.56 -12.36
CA LYS A 491 8.44 12.01 -12.12
C LYS A 491 9.15 11.17 -11.04
N ASP A 492 8.47 10.83 -9.94
CA ASP A 492 9.03 9.93 -8.91
C ASP A 492 9.33 8.54 -9.52
N MET A 493 8.42 8.00 -10.34
CA MET A 493 8.58 6.70 -10.99
C MET A 493 9.74 6.69 -11.98
N ILE A 494 9.88 7.71 -12.82
CA ILE A 494 11.03 7.87 -13.74
C ILE A 494 12.34 7.96 -12.94
N GLY A 495 12.35 8.66 -11.79
CA GLY A 495 13.51 8.70 -10.90
C GLY A 495 13.88 7.33 -10.30
N ILE A 496 12.89 6.50 -9.97
CA ILE A 496 13.13 5.14 -9.44
C ILE A 496 13.70 4.20 -10.51
N LYS A 497 13.29 4.34 -11.78
CA LYS A 497 13.83 3.56 -12.91
C LYS A 497 15.34 3.77 -13.14
N GLN A 498 15.90 4.89 -12.70
CA GLN A 498 17.34 5.17 -12.79
C GLN A 498 18.20 4.27 -11.90
N ILE A 499 17.59 3.62 -10.90
CA ILE A 499 18.23 2.55 -10.12
C ILE A 499 18.17 1.26 -10.97
N PRO A 500 19.28 0.53 -11.19
CA PRO A 500 19.24 -0.76 -11.87
C PRO A 500 18.30 -1.77 -11.17
N ILE A 501 17.57 -2.58 -11.95
CA ILE A 501 16.74 -3.67 -11.41
C ILE A 501 17.59 -4.90 -11.08
N TRP A 502 18.59 -5.21 -11.89
CA TRP A 502 19.59 -6.25 -11.67
C TRP A 502 20.88 -5.63 -11.09
N GLU A 503 21.62 -6.37 -10.29
CA GLU A 503 22.98 -5.97 -9.92
C GLU A 503 23.93 -6.05 -11.12
N GLU A 504 24.89 -5.12 -11.20
CA GLU A 504 25.76 -4.93 -12.38
C GLU A 504 26.56 -6.17 -12.81
N ASN A 505 26.74 -7.13 -11.89
CA ASN A 505 27.47 -8.38 -12.11
C ASN A 505 26.58 -9.65 -12.00
N SER A 506 25.24 -9.52 -11.93
CA SER A 506 24.35 -10.67 -11.79
C SER A 506 22.93 -10.45 -12.34
N HIS A 507 22.64 -11.09 -13.49
CA HIS A 507 21.30 -11.15 -14.08
C HIS A 507 20.28 -12.02 -13.30
N ASN A 508 20.66 -12.56 -12.13
CA ASN A 508 19.80 -13.39 -11.28
C ASN A 508 19.55 -12.76 -9.89
N VAL A 509 20.14 -11.60 -9.59
CA VAL A 509 20.04 -10.92 -8.29
C VAL A 509 19.43 -9.53 -8.48
N VAL A 510 18.28 -9.33 -7.83
CA VAL A 510 17.40 -8.17 -7.97
C VAL A 510 17.71 -7.13 -6.90
N CYS A 511 17.82 -5.85 -7.28
CA CYS A 511 17.91 -4.74 -6.35
C CYS A 511 16.59 -4.58 -5.56
N TYR A 512 16.57 -5.05 -4.31
CA TYR A 512 15.37 -5.02 -3.47
C TYR A 512 14.90 -3.59 -3.20
N ASN A 513 15.83 -2.64 -3.06
CA ASN A 513 15.49 -1.23 -2.86
C ASN A 513 14.69 -0.64 -4.03
N ARG A 514 15.06 -0.94 -5.29
CA ARG A 514 14.28 -0.52 -6.47
C ARG A 514 12.88 -1.14 -6.45
N VAL A 515 12.81 -2.46 -6.28
CA VAL A 515 11.54 -3.23 -6.20
C VAL A 515 10.63 -2.65 -5.13
N LYS A 516 11.17 -2.37 -3.93
CA LYS A 516 10.42 -1.79 -2.81
C LYS A 516 9.90 -0.39 -3.11
N LEU A 517 10.76 0.54 -3.51
CA LEU A 517 10.36 1.93 -3.80
C LEU A 517 9.31 2.00 -4.93
N GLN A 518 9.49 1.23 -6.00
CA GLN A 518 8.53 1.19 -7.11
C GLN A 518 7.18 0.58 -6.68
N THR A 519 7.22 -0.44 -5.83
CA THR A 519 6.01 -1.08 -5.26
C THR A 519 5.25 -0.14 -4.32
N GLU A 520 5.94 0.54 -3.42
CA GLU A 520 5.35 1.53 -2.50
C GLU A 520 4.69 2.67 -3.30
N LYS A 521 5.33 3.14 -4.37
CA LYS A 521 4.77 4.18 -5.26
C LYS A 521 3.56 3.73 -6.05
N ILE A 522 3.55 2.52 -6.61
CA ILE A 522 2.37 1.98 -7.28
C ILE A 522 1.24 1.79 -6.26
N HIS A 523 1.54 1.30 -5.05
CA HIS A 523 0.54 1.15 -3.98
C HIS A 523 -0.06 2.50 -3.54
N GLU A 524 0.75 3.56 -3.44
CA GLU A 524 0.30 4.93 -3.13
C GLU A 524 -0.80 5.39 -4.11
N LEU A 525 -0.55 5.23 -5.42
CA LEU A 525 -1.51 5.58 -6.47
C LEU A 525 -2.72 4.64 -6.48
N VAL A 526 -2.51 3.33 -6.35
CA VAL A 526 -3.57 2.32 -6.35
C VAL A 526 -4.51 2.47 -5.15
N LYS A 527 -4.04 2.91 -3.97
CA LYS A 527 -4.94 3.30 -2.86
C LYS A 527 -5.82 4.49 -3.25
N CYS A 528 -5.23 5.54 -3.83
CA CYS A 528 -5.95 6.74 -4.27
C CYS A 528 -7.05 6.43 -5.30
N ILE A 529 -6.75 5.57 -6.29
CA ILE A 529 -7.71 5.12 -7.31
C ILE A 529 -8.86 4.30 -6.69
N ASN A 530 -8.57 3.42 -5.73
CA ASN A 530 -9.57 2.51 -5.15
C ASN A 530 -10.40 3.09 -3.99
N THR A 531 -10.09 4.28 -3.46
CA THR A 531 -10.89 4.94 -2.43
C THR A 531 -11.90 5.91 -3.10
N PRO A 532 -13.16 5.50 -3.35
CA PRO A 532 -14.07 6.24 -4.21
C PRO A 532 -14.45 7.60 -3.62
N PHE A 533 -14.61 8.63 -4.47
CA PHE A 533 -15.25 9.87 -4.04
C PHE A 533 -16.74 9.64 -3.68
N PRO A 534 -17.26 10.24 -2.60
CA PRO A 534 -18.62 9.99 -2.09
C PRO A 534 -19.70 10.79 -2.85
N TYR A 535 -19.58 10.89 -4.18
CA TYR A 535 -20.42 11.74 -5.03
C TYR A 535 -21.21 10.90 -6.04
N TYR A 536 -22.38 11.41 -6.44
CA TYR A 536 -23.20 10.81 -7.50
C TYR A 536 -22.86 11.41 -8.87
N ARG A 537 -23.03 10.61 -9.93
CA ARG A 537 -22.86 11.09 -11.31
C ARG A 537 -24.09 11.88 -11.76
N VAL A 538 -23.85 12.96 -12.50
CA VAL A 538 -24.90 13.82 -13.08
C VAL A 538 -24.75 13.81 -14.60
N ASP A 539 -25.70 13.19 -15.30
CA ASP A 539 -25.54 12.85 -16.72
C ASP A 539 -25.32 14.06 -17.65
N LYS A 540 -25.83 15.27 -17.30
CA LYS A 540 -25.53 16.49 -18.08
C LYS A 540 -24.02 16.76 -18.17
N PHE A 541 -23.23 16.37 -17.18
CA PHE A 541 -21.77 16.58 -17.17
C PHE A 541 -20.97 15.42 -17.76
N ASN A 542 -21.51 14.19 -17.81
CA ASN A 542 -20.85 13.03 -18.41
C ASN A 542 -20.43 13.33 -19.86
N MET A 543 -21.23 14.05 -20.63
CA MET A 543 -20.93 14.42 -22.03
C MET A 543 -19.83 15.50 -22.20
N TYR A 544 -19.47 16.24 -21.14
CA TYR A 544 -18.44 17.30 -21.22
C TYR A 544 -17.07 16.86 -20.72
N PHE A 545 -17.02 15.87 -19.82
CA PHE A 545 -15.79 15.38 -19.18
C PHE A 545 -15.33 14.00 -19.66
N GLN A 546 -16.12 13.30 -20.48
CA GLN A 546 -15.62 12.17 -21.26
C GLN A 546 -14.70 12.64 -22.40
#